data_AF-A0A7S3F039-F1
#
_entry.id   AF-A0A7S3F039-F1
#
_cell.length_a   1.000
_cell.length_b   1.000
_cell.length_c   1.000
_cell.angle_alpha   90.00
_cell.angle_beta   90.00
_cell.angle_gamma   90.00
#
_symmetry.space_group_name_H-M   'P 1'
#
loop_
_entity.id
_entity.type
_entity.pdbx_description
1 polymer ?
#
loop_
_entity_poly.entity_id
_entity_poly.type
_entity_poly.pdbx_seq_one_letter_code
_entity_poly.pdbx_strand_id
1 'polypeptide(L)'
;PPSRICQGCANGWIIFCDLRSGCFEKRLAHRECVNSLQLWQEHTLVSAGDDGVVRLSDLRTLGSYTSHKLNRVPLAARMDEERLFVGCDDGTVRCYDYSAKAHETLARRNERGGGFTAAQKHAFSAALLAAGNTRARASDTGSRSRAT
;
A
#
# COMPACT_ATOMS: atom_id res chain seq x y z
N PRO A 1 9.62 1.46 13.88
CA PRO A 1 10.38 0.57 14.80
C PRO A 1 9.83 -0.86 14.82
N PRO A 2 10.69 -1.88 14.98
CA PRO A 2 10.35 -3.31 14.79
C PRO A 2 9.30 -3.87 15.78
N SER A 3 8.83 -3.06 16.72
CA SER A 3 7.83 -3.41 17.73
C SER A 3 6.52 -2.61 17.62
N ARG A 4 6.27 -1.88 16.53
CA ARG A 4 4.98 -1.20 16.30
C ARG A 4 4.25 -1.77 15.07
N ILE A 5 2.96 -2.07 15.24
CA ILE A 5 2.04 -2.43 14.16
C ILE A 5 1.07 -1.26 13.92
N CYS A 6 0.69 -1.02 12.68
CA CYS A 6 -0.43 -0.16 12.32
C CYS A 6 -1.55 -0.97 11.65
N GLN A 7 -2.79 -0.70 12.01
CA GLN A 7 -3.97 -1.35 11.46
C GLN A 7 -5.02 -0.31 11.06
N GLY A 8 -5.61 -0.47 9.87
CA GLY A 8 -6.73 0.34 9.41
C GLY A 8 -8.05 -0.25 9.88
N CYS A 9 -9.01 0.62 10.19
CA CYS A 9 -10.34 0.24 10.64
C CYS A 9 -11.42 0.72 9.67
N ALA A 10 -12.56 0.02 9.64
CA ALA A 10 -13.71 0.35 8.80
C ALA A 10 -14.36 1.71 9.17
N ASN A 11 -14.09 2.24 10.36
CA ASN A 11 -14.58 3.56 10.79
C ASN A 11 -13.62 4.71 10.45
N GLY A 12 -12.58 4.46 9.64
CA GLY A 12 -11.61 5.49 9.23
C GLY A 12 -10.48 5.76 10.22
N TRP A 13 -10.46 5.05 11.35
CA TRP A 13 -9.36 5.14 12.30
C TRP A 13 -8.20 4.22 11.90
N ILE A 14 -7.00 4.65 12.22
CA ILE A 14 -5.79 3.82 12.21
C ILE A 14 -5.37 3.61 13.66
N ILE A 15 -5.14 2.35 14.01
CA ILE A 15 -4.69 1.93 15.34
C ILE A 15 -3.20 1.59 15.25
N PHE A 16 -2.41 2.17 16.14
CA PHE A 16 -1.01 1.87 16.34
C PHE A 16 -0.87 1.06 17.63
N CYS A 17 -0.26 -0.11 17.54
CA CYS A 17 -0.02 -0.99 18.67
C CYS A 17 1.48 -1.12 18.90
N ASP A 18 1.94 -0.83 20.12
CA ASP A 18 3.28 -1.17 20.56
C ASP A 18 3.27 -2.59 21.16
N LEU A 19 3.93 -3.50 20.48
CA LEU A 19 3.99 -4.92 20.84
C LEU A 19 4.79 -5.19 22.12
N ARG A 20 5.65 -4.25 22.55
CA ARG A 20 6.48 -4.42 23.74
C ARG A 20 5.73 -3.98 24.99
N SER A 21 5.04 -2.83 24.93
CA SER A 21 4.29 -2.31 26.07
C SER A 21 2.84 -2.76 26.12
N GLY A 22 2.30 -3.25 25.00
CA GLY A 22 0.86 -3.52 24.84
C GLY A 22 0.01 -2.26 24.73
N CYS A 23 0.63 -1.07 24.68
CA CYS A 23 -0.09 0.18 24.52
C CYS A 23 -0.65 0.31 23.09
N PHE A 24 -1.86 0.83 22.97
CA PHE A 24 -2.47 1.16 21.69
C PHE A 24 -2.89 2.63 21.65
N GLU A 25 -2.67 3.23 20.50
CA GLU A 25 -3.10 4.59 20.18
C GLU A 25 -3.96 4.52 18.92
N LYS A 26 -5.06 5.25 18.87
CA LYS A 26 -5.90 5.35 17.67
C LYS A 26 -5.89 6.78 17.14
N ARG A 27 -5.93 6.92 15.83
CA ARG A 27 -5.98 8.21 15.17
C ARG A 27 -6.93 8.20 13.99
N LEU A 28 -7.76 9.24 13.92
CA LEU A 28 -8.65 9.42 12.79
C LEU A 28 -7.83 9.82 11.56
N ALA A 29 -7.77 8.92 10.58
CA ALA A 29 -7.05 9.16 9.35
C ALA A 29 -7.99 9.41 8.19
N HIS A 30 -9.12 8.70 8.12
CA HIS A 30 -10.13 8.82 7.07
C HIS A 30 -11.52 9.03 7.67
N ARG A 31 -12.46 9.53 6.86
CA ARG A 31 -13.87 9.68 7.30
C ARG A 31 -14.66 8.38 7.18
N GLU A 32 -14.19 7.46 6.34
CA GLU A 32 -14.78 6.16 6.02
C GLU A 32 -13.70 5.08 6.08
N CYS A 33 -14.02 3.83 5.70
CA CYS A 33 -13.12 2.67 5.77
C CYS A 33 -11.69 2.95 5.30
N VAL A 34 -10.70 2.50 6.07
CA VAL A 34 -9.30 2.46 5.62
C VAL A 34 -9.07 1.16 4.83
N ASN A 35 -8.83 1.29 3.54
CA ASN A 35 -8.67 0.17 2.62
C ASN A 35 -7.23 -0.33 2.51
N SER A 36 -6.26 0.57 2.68
CA SER A 36 -4.85 0.24 2.47
C SER A 36 -3.95 1.04 3.39
N LEU A 37 -2.88 0.39 3.85
CA LEU A 37 -1.79 0.98 4.61
C LEU A 37 -0.43 0.51 4.08
N GLN A 38 0.51 1.44 3.99
CA GLN A 38 1.91 1.13 3.76
C GLN A 38 2.78 2.01 4.65
N LEU A 39 3.66 1.37 5.43
CA LEU A 39 4.83 2.03 6.00
C LEU A 39 5.84 2.24 4.88
N TRP A 40 6.25 3.49 4.69
CA TRP A 40 7.24 3.87 3.70
C TRP A 40 8.37 4.62 4.39
N GLN A 41 9.59 4.13 4.17
CA GLN A 41 10.79 4.55 4.92
C GLN A 41 10.55 4.46 6.45
N GLU A 42 11.29 5.26 7.23
CA GLU A 42 11.23 5.20 8.70
C GLU A 42 9.98 5.86 9.30
N HIS A 43 9.44 6.88 8.62
CA HIS A 43 8.52 7.83 9.25
C HIS A 43 7.29 8.19 8.41
N THR A 44 7.07 7.59 7.24
CA THR A 44 5.89 7.92 6.44
C THR A 44 4.89 6.77 6.44
N LEU A 45 3.63 7.11 6.61
CA LEU A 45 2.49 6.23 6.42
C LEU A 45 1.69 6.70 5.23
N VAL A 46 1.51 5.80 4.25
CA VAL A 46 0.56 5.98 3.16
C VAL A 46 -0.72 5.25 3.53
N SER A 47 -1.84 5.96 3.57
CA SER A 47 -3.16 5.40 3.84
C SER A 47 -4.16 5.79 2.77
N ALA A 48 -5.08 4.89 2.45
CA ALA A 48 -6.17 5.13 1.50
C ALA A 48 -7.49 4.66 2.08
N GLY A 49 -8.58 5.37 1.78
CA GLY A 49 -9.89 5.01 2.29
C GLY A 49 -11.07 5.36 1.39
N ASP A 50 -12.23 4.87 1.77
CA ASP A 50 -13.52 5.04 1.08
C ASP A 50 -13.98 6.50 1.01
N ASP A 51 -13.36 7.39 1.81
CA ASP A 51 -13.56 8.84 1.74
C ASP A 51 -13.00 9.47 0.46
N GLY A 52 -12.44 8.65 -0.44
CA GLY A 52 -11.86 9.07 -1.71
C GLY A 52 -10.51 9.74 -1.52
N VAL A 53 -9.86 9.57 -0.37
CA VAL A 53 -8.61 10.25 -0.04
C VAL A 53 -7.47 9.24 0.09
N VAL A 54 -6.30 9.60 -0.46
CA VAL A 54 -5.02 9.00 -0.10
C VAL A 54 -4.23 10.01 0.73
N ARG A 55 -3.76 9.62 1.92
CA ARG A 55 -3.00 10.49 2.83
C ARG A 55 -1.58 9.97 2.99
N LEU A 56 -0.65 10.91 3.07
CA LEU A 56 0.73 10.68 3.48
C LEU A 56 0.92 11.40 4.80
N SER A 57 1.28 10.66 5.84
CA SER A 57 1.35 11.17 7.20
C SER A 57 2.67 10.77 7.87
N ASP A 58 3.14 11.61 8.78
CA ASP A 58 4.29 11.31 9.63
C ASP A 58 3.92 10.26 10.69
N LEU A 59 4.70 9.21 10.95
CA LEU A 59 4.39 8.23 12.00
C LEU A 59 4.70 8.70 13.42
N ARG A 60 5.56 9.71 13.57
CA ARG A 60 6.01 10.26 14.86
C ARG A 60 5.09 11.39 15.30
N THR A 61 4.87 12.35 14.41
CA THR A 61 4.03 13.52 14.70
C THR A 61 2.59 13.25 14.32
N LEU A 62 2.36 12.36 13.35
CA LEU A 62 1.03 11.97 12.86
C LEU A 62 0.23 13.20 12.43
N GLY A 63 0.96 14.19 11.90
CA GLY A 63 0.47 15.23 11.02
C GLY A 63 0.47 14.73 9.56
N SER A 64 -0.54 15.16 8.81
CA SER A 64 -0.60 14.91 7.37
C SER A 64 0.45 15.77 6.68
N TYR A 65 1.35 15.15 5.91
CA TYR A 65 2.21 15.88 4.99
C TYR A 65 1.41 16.37 3.79
N THR A 66 0.65 15.46 3.18
CA THR A 66 -0.20 15.76 2.04
C THR A 66 -1.38 14.80 1.96
N SER A 67 -2.44 15.23 1.29
CA SER A 67 -3.62 14.41 1.03
C SER A 67 -4.11 14.62 -0.40
N HIS A 68 -4.44 13.53 -1.07
CA HIS A 68 -4.93 13.52 -2.44
C HIS A 68 -6.37 13.08 -2.46
N LYS A 69 -7.25 14.04 -2.72
CA LYS A 69 -8.66 13.75 -2.98
C LYS A 69 -8.81 13.25 -4.41
N LEU A 70 -9.46 12.11 -4.54
CA LEU A 70 -9.73 11.42 -5.79
C LEU A 70 -11.23 11.45 -6.07
N ASN A 71 -11.59 11.40 -7.34
CA ASN A 71 -12.99 11.32 -7.76
C ASN A 71 -13.54 9.88 -7.71
N ARG A 72 -12.80 8.95 -7.11
CA ARG A 72 -13.05 7.50 -7.08
C ARG A 72 -12.50 6.92 -5.79
N VAL A 73 -13.01 5.76 -5.38
CA VAL A 73 -12.56 5.10 -4.14
C VAL A 73 -11.19 4.46 -4.37
N PRO A 74 -10.14 4.85 -3.63
CA PRO A 74 -8.87 4.15 -3.64
C PRO A 74 -8.98 2.86 -2.81
N LEU A 75 -8.76 1.73 -3.47
CA LEU A 75 -8.74 0.40 -2.85
C LEU A 75 -7.35 0.01 -2.37
N ALA A 76 -6.31 0.52 -3.04
CA ALA A 76 -4.92 0.29 -2.68
C ALA A 76 -4.09 1.55 -2.95
N ALA A 77 -3.12 1.84 -2.08
CA ALA A 77 -2.13 2.88 -2.31
C ALA A 77 -0.74 2.37 -1.93
N ARG A 78 0.23 2.56 -2.83
CA ARG A 78 1.62 2.16 -2.63
C ARG A 78 2.59 3.22 -3.15
N MET A 79 3.67 3.44 -2.42
CA MET A 79 4.72 4.41 -2.72
C MET A 79 6.07 3.70 -2.87
N ASP A 80 6.84 4.15 -3.86
CA ASP A 80 8.27 3.86 -4.05
C ASP A 80 9.10 5.15 -3.88
N GLU A 81 10.36 5.16 -4.32
CA GLU A 81 11.26 6.31 -4.15
C GLU A 81 10.81 7.58 -4.89
N GLU A 82 10.08 7.44 -5.99
CA GLU A 82 9.74 8.56 -6.89
C GLU A 82 8.24 8.70 -7.14
N ARG A 83 7.42 7.72 -6.73
CA ARG A 83 6.04 7.60 -7.20
C ARG A 83 5.09 7.08 -6.15
N LEU A 84 3.85 7.55 -6.25
CA LEU A 84 2.67 7.02 -5.59
C LEU A 84 1.76 6.36 -6.62
N PHE A 85 1.45 5.09 -6.42
CA PHE A 85 0.49 4.29 -7.17
C PHE A 85 -0.79 4.12 -6.37
N VAL A 86 -1.93 4.37 -7.01
CA VAL A 86 -3.24 4.25 -6.40
C VAL A 86 -4.15 3.41 -7.28
N GLY A 87 -4.55 2.23 -6.80
CA GLY A 87 -5.58 1.41 -7.43
C GLY A 87 -6.97 1.88 -7.00
N CYS A 88 -7.84 2.15 -7.97
CA CYS A 88 -9.19 2.65 -7.72
C CYS A 88 -10.28 1.59 -8.05
N ASP A 89 -11.48 1.82 -7.51
CA ASP A 89 -12.70 1.04 -7.76
C ASP A 89 -13.14 1.01 -9.24
N ASP A 90 -12.76 2.02 -10.03
CA ASP A 90 -12.95 2.08 -11.48
C ASP A 90 -12.02 1.12 -12.26
N GLY A 91 -11.23 0.31 -11.56
CA GLY A 91 -10.30 -0.65 -12.14
C GLY A 91 -9.03 -0.01 -12.71
N THR A 92 -8.82 1.30 -12.51
CA THR A 92 -7.62 2.00 -12.97
C THR A 92 -6.55 2.06 -11.88
N VAL A 93 -5.28 2.12 -12.30
CA VAL A 93 -4.17 2.50 -11.43
C VAL A 93 -3.72 3.90 -11.83
N ARG A 94 -3.61 4.79 -10.85
CA ARG A 94 -3.15 6.16 -11.02
C ARG A 94 -1.75 6.29 -10.48
N CYS A 95 -0.86 6.89 -11.27
CA CYS A 95 0.52 7.15 -10.90
C CYS A 95 0.73 8.65 -10.70
N TYR A 96 1.39 8.99 -9.61
CA TYR A 96 1.75 10.36 -9.29
C TYR A 96 3.23 10.42 -8.97
N ASP A 97 3.93 11.42 -9.52
CA ASP A 97 5.32 11.68 -9.16
C ASP A 97 5.36 12.30 -7.76
N TYR A 98 6.25 11.78 -6.92
CA TYR A 98 6.40 12.14 -5.52
C TYR A 98 7.84 12.55 -5.21
N SER A 99 8.00 13.66 -4.50
CA SER A 99 9.30 14.11 -4.02
C SER A 99 9.41 13.91 -2.52
N ALA A 100 10.23 12.95 -2.11
CA ALA A 100 10.56 12.71 -0.70
C ALA A 100 11.10 13.96 0.01
N LYS A 101 11.91 14.76 -0.69
CA LYS A 101 12.50 15.99 -0.14
C LYS A 101 11.47 17.06 0.19
N ALA A 102 10.42 17.15 -0.62
CA ALA A 102 9.35 18.14 -0.44
C ALA A 102 8.15 17.57 0.34
N HIS A 103 8.08 16.26 0.54
CA HIS A 103 6.88 15.55 0.99
C HIS A 103 5.61 15.90 0.18
N GLU A 104 5.81 16.20 -1.11
CA GLU A 104 4.78 16.69 -2.00
C GLU A 104 4.67 15.83 -3.26
N THR A 105 3.45 15.70 -3.74
CA THR A 105 3.13 15.06 -5.01
C THR A 105 3.08 16.12 -6.09
N LEU A 106 3.95 16.01 -7.07
CA LEU A 106 4.27 17.11 -8.00
C LEU A 106 3.39 17.10 -9.25
N ALA A 107 3.10 15.92 -9.81
CA ALA A 107 2.24 15.84 -11.01
C ALA A 107 1.57 14.47 -11.15
N ARG A 108 0.31 14.49 -11.61
CA ARG A 108 -0.41 13.29 -12.04
C ARG A 108 0.02 12.96 -13.48
N ARG A 109 0.72 11.84 -13.68
CA ARG A 109 0.88 11.29 -15.04
C ARG A 109 -0.39 10.56 -15.43
N ASN A 110 -1.24 11.27 -16.16
CA ASN A 110 -2.43 10.69 -16.78
C ASN A 110 -2.02 9.81 -17.95
N GLU A 111 -1.91 8.50 -17.74
CA GLU A 111 -2.40 7.58 -18.76
C GLU A 111 -3.93 7.64 -18.67
N ARG A 112 -4.56 8.40 -19.57
CA ARG A 112 -6.02 8.41 -19.69
C ARG A 112 -6.46 6.98 -20.02
N GLY A 113 -6.98 6.26 -19.02
CA GLY A 113 -7.51 4.90 -19.17
C GLY A 113 -6.41 3.83 -19.20
N GLY A 114 -5.91 3.47 -18.02
CA GLY A 114 -4.96 2.38 -17.86
C GLY A 114 -5.22 1.58 -16.60
N GLY A 115 -6.43 1.04 -16.45
CA GLY A 115 -6.51 -0.25 -15.76
C GLY A 115 -5.66 -1.22 -16.56
N PHE A 116 -4.84 -2.03 -15.90
CA PHE A 116 -3.89 -2.95 -16.56
C PHE A 116 -4.48 -3.46 -17.88
N THR A 117 -3.79 -3.23 -19.00
CA THR A 117 -4.22 -3.78 -20.29
C THR A 117 -4.41 -5.29 -20.13
N ALA A 118 -5.26 -5.92 -20.95
CA ALA A 118 -5.43 -7.37 -20.89
C ALA A 118 -4.08 -8.11 -20.93
N ALA A 119 -3.11 -7.56 -21.69
CA ALA A 119 -1.74 -8.04 -21.74
C ALA A 119 -1.00 -7.87 -20.39
N GLN A 120 -1.13 -6.73 -19.71
CA GLN A 120 -0.50 -6.53 -18.39
C GLN A 120 -1.15 -7.40 -17.30
N LYS A 121 -2.48 -7.60 -17.33
CA LYS A 121 -3.17 -8.55 -16.43
C LYS A 121 -2.70 -9.98 -16.66
N HIS A 122 -2.58 -10.38 -17.92
CA HIS A 122 -2.07 -11.70 -18.30
C HIS A 122 -0.60 -11.87 -17.90
N ALA A 123 0.26 -10.88 -18.14
CA ALA A 123 1.66 -10.91 -17.75
C ALA A 123 1.82 -11.00 -16.22
N PHE A 124 1.02 -10.25 -15.45
CA PHE A 124 1.02 -10.33 -13.99
C PHE A 124 0.54 -11.69 -13.48
N SER A 125 -0.53 -12.25 -14.08
CA SER A 125 -1.01 -13.60 -13.77
C SER A 125 0.03 -14.67 -14.10
N ALA A 126 0.66 -14.59 -15.28
CA ALA A 126 1.72 -15.49 -15.70
C ALA A 126 2.94 -15.42 -14.76
N ALA A 127 3.32 -14.22 -14.31
CA ALA A 127 4.39 -14.03 -13.34
C ALA A 127 4.06 -14.65 -11.97
N LEU A 128 2.82 -14.52 -11.49
CA LEU A 128 2.36 -15.16 -10.25
C LEU A 128 2.38 -16.70 -10.37
N LEU A 129 1.92 -17.25 -11.49
CA LEU A 129 1.98 -18.69 -11.74
C LEU A 129 3.41 -19.20 -11.83
N ALA A 130 4.30 -18.46 -12.49
CA ALA A 130 5.73 -18.80 -12.55
C ALA A 130 6.38 -18.77 -11.16
N ALA A 131 6.07 -17.78 -10.32
CA ALA A 131 6.56 -17.67 -8.96
C ALA A 131 5.99 -18.75 -8.02
N GLY A 132 4.76 -19.20 -8.25
CA GLY A 132 4.16 -20.35 -7.56
C GLY A 132 4.85 -21.66 -7.95
N ASN A 133 5.15 -21.85 -9.24
CA ASN A 133 5.80 -23.04 -9.75
C ASN A 133 7.28 -23.17 -9.32
N THR A 134 8.00 -22.05 -9.16
CA THR A 134 9.36 -22.08 -8.60
C THR A 134 9.37 -22.48 -7.13
N ARG A 135 8.37 -22.08 -6.34
CA ARG A 135 8.20 -22.56 -4.96
C ARG A 135 7.83 -24.05 -4.88
N ALA A 136 6.95 -24.52 -5.76
CA ALA A 136 6.59 -25.94 -5.82
C ALA A 136 7.80 -26.84 -6.17
N ARG A 137 8.66 -26.39 -7.10
CA ARG A 137 9.90 -27.11 -7.43
C ARG A 137 10.93 -27.09 -6.31
N ALA A 138 11.01 -26.01 -5.52
CA ALA A 138 11.92 -25.94 -4.37
C ALA A 138 11.48 -26.83 -3.19
N SER A 139 10.17 -27.06 -3.01
CA SER A 139 9.67 -28.01 -2.01
C SER A 139 9.81 -29.47 -2.41
N ASP A 140 9.82 -29.78 -3.71
CA ASP A 140 9.90 -31.15 -4.23
C ASP A 140 11.35 -31.67 -4.29
N THR A 141 12.34 -30.77 -4.31
CA THR A 141 13.77 -31.13 -4.19
C THR A 141 14.23 -31.28 -2.73
N GLY A 142 13.46 -30.82 -1.75
CA GLY A 142 13.76 -30.95 -0.31
C GLY A 142 13.24 -32.23 0.35
N SER A 143 12.36 -33.00 -0.30
CA SER A 143 11.73 -34.21 0.26
C SER A 143 12.47 -35.51 -0.08
N ARG A 144 13.54 -35.48 -0.90
CA ARG A 144 14.25 -36.67 -1.40
C ARG A 144 15.60 -37.00 -0.75
N SER A 145 15.97 -36.40 0.40
CA SER A 145 17.19 -36.80 1.13
C SER A 145 16.92 -37.17 2.60
N ARG A 146 16.19 -38.26 2.83
CA ARG A 146 16.35 -39.07 4.06
C ARG A 146 15.73 -40.46 3.88
N ALA A 147 16.46 -41.35 3.22
CA ALA A 147 16.35 -42.79 3.42
C ALA A 147 17.68 -43.44 3.01
N THR A 148 18.20 -44.26 3.94
CA THR A 148 19.43 -45.09 3.96
C THR A 148 20.76 -44.37 4.01
#